data_AF-A0A7M7L1D6-F1
#
_entry.id   AF-A0A7M7L1D6-F1
#
_cell.length_a   1.000
_cell.length_b   1.000
_cell.length_c   1.000
_cell.angle_alpha   90.00
_cell.angle_beta   90.00
_cell.angle_gamma   90.00
#
_symmetry.space_group_name_H-M   'P 1'
#
loop_
_entity.id
_entity.type
_entity.pdbx_description
1 polymer ?
#
loop_
_entity_poly.entity_id
_entity_poly.type
_entity_poly.pdbx_seq_one_letter_code
_entity_poly.pdbx_strand_id
1 'polypeptide(L)'
;MGKVYSLLLRPIRTFNIENKAHRIISRDKPVPAPLHSSVQKQKKLVDELKPDFMEIHYKKDSQLDDRLKNVFVKSKDPKDIPKQNTSKLPQDRSQRSSEDYDFKTYEGKCNIKQVIHFMNMHYENPREYSVEKISLQYKIDKQIIENILTYFKILHCVADAEQLKLNDGKKK
;
A
#
# COMPACT_ATOMS: atom_id res chain seq x y z
N MET A 1 -14.00 27.53 19.78
CA MET A 1 -13.49 27.91 21.12
C MET A 1 -11.96 28.15 21.21
N GLY A 2 -11.11 27.62 20.32
CA GLY A 2 -9.65 27.71 20.50
C GLY A 2 -9.00 29.11 20.37
N LYS A 3 -9.56 30.02 19.56
CA LYS A 3 -8.93 31.34 19.30
C LYS A 3 -8.96 32.27 20.52
N VAL A 4 -10.10 32.36 21.19
CA VAL A 4 -10.27 33.23 22.38
C VAL A 4 -9.41 32.74 23.54
N TYR A 5 -9.39 31.42 23.75
CA TYR A 5 -8.54 30.79 24.76
C TYR A 5 -7.04 31.03 24.50
N SER A 6 -6.61 30.93 23.24
CA SER A 6 -5.21 31.16 22.86
C SER A 6 -4.73 32.60 23.06
N LEU A 7 -5.62 33.60 22.93
CA LEU A 7 -5.28 35.00 23.13
C LEU A 7 -5.08 35.33 24.61
N LEU A 8 -5.92 34.77 25.49
CA LEU A 8 -5.84 34.97 26.93
C LEU A 8 -4.60 34.30 27.55
N LEU A 9 -4.20 33.14 27.05
CA LEU A 9 -3.04 32.39 27.57
C LEU A 9 -1.70 32.81 26.99
N ARG A 10 -1.68 33.59 25.89
CA ARG A 10 -0.46 34.05 25.23
C ARG A 10 0.50 34.78 26.18
N PRO A 11 0.10 35.85 26.91
CA PRO A 11 1.03 36.58 27.78
C PRO A 11 1.65 35.71 28.88
N ILE A 12 0.89 34.75 29.41
CA ILE A 12 1.36 33.80 30.42
C ILE A 12 2.41 32.85 29.83
N ARG A 13 2.16 32.32 28.62
CA ARG A 13 3.11 31.42 27.93
C ARG A 13 4.38 32.15 27.48
N THR A 14 4.26 33.43 27.11
CA THR A 14 5.36 34.25 26.58
C THR A 14 6.13 35.00 27.66
N PHE A 15 5.81 34.80 28.93
CA PHE A 15 6.56 35.41 30.02
C PHE A 15 8.00 34.88 30.04
N ASN A 16 8.95 35.81 29.97
CA ASN A 16 10.39 35.55 30.03
C ASN A 16 10.90 34.57 28.95
N ILE A 17 10.51 34.79 27.69
CA ILE A 17 10.98 33.98 26.55
C ILE A 17 12.49 34.09 26.37
N GLU A 18 13.07 35.27 26.57
CA GLU A 18 14.50 35.50 26.32
C GLU A 18 15.37 34.61 27.21
N ASN A 19 15.15 34.59 28.53
CA ASN A 19 15.92 33.70 29.41
C ASN A 19 15.67 32.22 29.10
N LYS A 20 14.44 31.85 28.67
CA LYS A 20 14.13 30.48 28.24
C LYS A 20 14.88 30.11 26.96
N ALA A 21 14.97 31.02 26.01
CA ALA A 21 15.71 30.84 24.76
C ALA A 21 17.20 30.72 25.04
N HIS A 22 17.77 31.64 25.83
CA HIS A 22 19.17 31.56 26.25
C HIS A 22 19.50 30.26 26.98
N ARG A 23 18.62 29.79 27.88
CA ARG A 23 18.78 28.49 28.56
C ARG A 23 18.76 27.29 27.60
N ILE A 24 18.06 27.39 26.47
CA ILE A 24 18.01 26.31 25.46
C ILE A 24 19.23 26.40 24.54
N ILE A 25 19.63 27.60 24.14
CA ILE A 25 20.79 27.84 23.28
C ILE A 25 22.10 27.50 24.00
N SER A 26 22.18 27.75 25.31
CA SER A 26 23.37 27.42 26.12
C SER A 26 23.48 25.94 26.48
N ARG A 27 22.46 25.13 26.19
CA ARG A 27 22.56 23.68 26.34
C ARG A 27 23.36 23.10 25.19
N ASP A 28 24.16 22.10 25.49
CA ASP A 28 24.79 21.29 24.46
C ASP A 28 23.73 20.68 23.54
N LYS A 29 24.06 20.59 22.25
CA LYS A 29 23.17 20.00 21.26
C LYS A 29 22.85 18.56 21.71
N PRO A 30 21.57 18.15 21.65
CA PRO A 30 21.20 16.80 22.04
C PRO A 30 21.95 15.78 21.19
N VAL A 31 22.27 14.63 21.78
CA VAL A 31 22.90 13.53 21.08
C VAL A 31 22.01 13.15 19.89
N PRO A 32 22.57 13.06 18.66
CA PRO A 32 21.80 12.66 17.50
C PRO A 32 21.22 11.26 17.72
N ALA A 33 20.05 11.02 17.13
CA ALA A 33 19.40 9.72 17.20
C ALA A 33 20.34 8.59 16.71
N PRO A 34 20.26 7.39 17.29
CA PRO A 34 21.06 6.27 16.84
C PRO A 34 20.75 5.91 15.38
N LEU A 35 21.80 5.63 14.61
CA LEU A 35 21.67 5.24 13.21
C LEU A 35 21.14 3.80 13.08
N HIS A 36 20.34 3.54 12.05
CA HIS A 36 19.88 2.19 11.71
C HIS A 36 21.04 1.25 11.35
N SER A 37 20.89 -0.05 11.60
CA SER A 37 21.94 -1.07 11.41
C SER A 37 22.52 -1.10 9.99
N SER A 38 21.67 -0.93 8.96
CA SER A 38 22.12 -0.86 7.57
C SER A 38 23.03 0.33 7.29
N VAL A 39 22.69 1.50 7.85
CA VAL A 39 23.46 2.74 7.70
C VAL A 39 24.80 2.63 8.42
N GLN A 40 24.83 1.99 9.61
CA GLN A 40 26.06 1.74 10.33
C GLN A 40 27.03 0.84 9.53
N LYS A 41 26.52 -0.21 8.88
CA LYS A 41 27.33 -1.08 8.01
C LYS A 41 27.91 -0.31 6.82
N GLN A 42 27.09 0.49 6.15
CA GLN A 42 27.53 1.32 5.04
C GLN A 42 28.59 2.32 5.47
N LYS A 43 28.41 2.97 6.61
CA LYS A 43 29.39 3.92 7.15
C LYS A 43 30.74 3.23 7.40
N LYS A 44 30.75 2.06 8.05
CA LYS A 44 31.98 1.28 8.27
C LYS A 44 32.71 0.95 6.97
N LEU A 45 31.98 0.51 5.95
CA LEU A 45 32.58 0.22 4.64
C LEU A 45 33.20 1.47 4.00
N VAL A 46 32.54 2.63 4.12
CA VAL A 46 33.08 3.89 3.61
C VAL A 46 34.33 4.31 4.39
N ASP A 47 34.28 4.20 5.72
CA ASP A 47 35.39 4.53 6.62
C ASP A 47 36.62 3.63 6.34
N GLU A 48 36.41 2.35 6.01
CA GLU A 48 37.47 1.40 5.60
C GLU A 48 38.08 1.73 4.24
N LEU A 49 37.25 2.12 3.26
CA LEU A 49 37.70 2.42 1.90
C LEU A 49 38.39 3.79 1.80
N LYS A 50 37.90 4.78 2.54
CA LYS A 50 38.40 6.15 2.54
C LYS A 50 38.26 6.77 3.94
N PRO A 51 39.27 6.63 4.81
CA PRO A 51 39.21 7.18 6.16
C PRO A 51 39.08 8.71 6.18
N ASP A 52 39.68 9.40 5.21
CA ASP A 52 39.67 10.87 5.13
C ASP A 52 38.45 11.42 4.37
N PHE A 53 37.45 10.57 4.07
CA PHE A 53 36.31 10.95 3.23
C PHE A 53 35.57 12.19 3.76
N MET A 54 35.32 12.25 5.08
CA MET A 54 34.62 13.39 5.68
C MET A 54 35.42 14.69 5.55
N GLU A 55 36.72 14.65 5.81
CA GLU A 55 37.56 15.85 5.70
C GLU A 55 37.66 16.37 4.27
N ILE A 56 37.77 15.47 3.29
CA ILE A 56 37.78 15.81 1.87
C ILE A 56 36.42 16.37 1.46
N HIS A 57 35.32 15.76 1.92
CA HIS A 57 33.96 16.20 1.61
C HIS A 57 33.65 17.61 2.15
N TYR A 58 34.19 17.98 3.32
CA TYR A 58 34.03 19.33 3.87
C TYR A 58 34.92 20.37 3.18
N LYS A 59 35.93 19.96 2.42
CA LYS A 59 36.80 20.87 1.66
C LYS A 59 36.23 21.10 0.26
N LYS A 60 36.37 22.34 -0.22
CA LYS A 60 35.99 22.67 -1.60
C LYS A 60 37.00 22.07 -2.58
N ASP A 61 36.53 21.26 -3.51
CA ASP A 61 37.31 20.79 -4.65
C ASP A 61 37.27 21.85 -5.77
N SER A 62 38.40 22.54 -5.97
CA SER A 62 38.54 23.60 -6.98
C SER A 62 38.44 23.06 -8.41
N GLN A 63 38.96 21.87 -8.66
CA GLN A 63 38.94 21.26 -9.99
C GLN A 63 37.52 20.85 -10.39
N LEU A 64 36.75 20.32 -9.44
CA LEU A 64 35.34 20.00 -9.66
C LEU A 64 34.50 21.27 -9.87
N ASP A 65 34.73 22.31 -9.06
CA ASP A 65 34.03 23.60 -9.17
C ASP A 65 34.19 24.21 -10.57
N ASP A 66 35.40 24.19 -11.12
CA ASP A 66 35.67 24.71 -12.47
C ASP A 66 35.04 23.85 -13.57
N ARG A 67 35.02 22.53 -13.41
CA ARG A 67 34.30 21.64 -14.34
C ARG A 67 32.80 21.89 -14.34
N LEU A 68 32.20 22.09 -13.17
CA LEU A 68 30.76 22.35 -13.05
C LEU A 68 30.34 23.68 -13.70
N LYS A 69 31.21 24.70 -13.70
CA LYS A 69 30.98 25.95 -14.44
C LYS A 69 30.93 25.73 -15.95
N ASN A 70 31.73 24.79 -16.46
CA ASN A 70 31.83 24.48 -17.88
C ASN A 70 30.73 23.52 -18.38
N VAL A 71 30.27 22.61 -17.51
CA VAL A 71 29.21 21.64 -17.84
C VAL A 71 27.85 22.27 -17.57
N PHE A 72 27.32 22.95 -18.58
CA PHE A 72 25.93 23.39 -18.56
C PHE A 72 25.07 22.49 -19.46
N VAL A 73 23.95 22.01 -18.94
CA VAL A 73 22.99 21.17 -19.68
C VAL A 73 21.89 22.07 -20.20
N LYS A 74 21.81 22.19 -21.53
CA LYS A 74 20.68 22.83 -22.21
C LYS A 74 19.56 21.80 -22.30
N SER A 75 18.67 21.73 -21.31
CA SER A 75 17.50 20.85 -21.40
C SER A 75 16.57 21.36 -22.50
N LYS A 76 16.49 20.63 -23.60
CA LYS A 76 15.41 20.81 -24.57
C LYS A 76 14.30 19.87 -24.14
N ASP A 77 13.15 20.43 -23.75
CA ASP A 77 11.99 19.61 -23.44
C ASP A 77 11.62 18.81 -24.71
N PRO A 78 11.56 17.48 -24.63
CA PRO A 78 11.01 16.69 -25.72
C PRO A 78 9.53 17.06 -25.84
N LYS A 79 9.11 17.48 -27.04
CA LYS A 79 7.69 17.69 -27.34
C LYS A 79 6.93 16.40 -27.05
N ASP A 80 5.98 16.49 -26.13
CA ASP A 80 4.97 15.49 -25.75
C ASP A 80 5.41 14.02 -25.88
N ILE A 81 6.24 13.57 -24.94
CA ILE A 81 6.32 12.14 -24.66
C ILE A 81 5.02 11.79 -23.91
N PRO A 82 4.15 10.92 -24.45
CA PRO A 82 2.99 10.47 -23.70
C PRO A 82 3.48 9.81 -22.42
N LYS A 83 3.06 10.34 -21.27
CA LYS A 83 3.42 9.84 -19.95
C LYS A 83 3.02 8.36 -19.86
N GLN A 84 3.93 7.44 -20.17
CA GLN A 84 3.80 6.07 -19.71
C GLN A 84 3.83 6.12 -18.19
N ASN A 85 2.75 5.67 -17.56
CA ASN A 85 2.62 5.64 -16.11
C ASN A 85 3.61 4.62 -15.53
N THR A 86 4.86 5.05 -15.34
CA THR A 86 5.95 4.33 -14.67
C THR A 86 5.82 4.34 -13.14
N SER A 87 4.67 4.78 -12.63
CA SER A 87 4.33 4.81 -11.22
C SER A 87 4.39 3.40 -10.62
N LYS A 88 5.35 3.18 -9.72
CA LYS A 88 5.39 2.00 -8.82
C LYS A 88 4.24 1.99 -7.79
N LEU A 89 3.43 3.04 -7.73
CA LEU A 89 2.33 3.16 -6.80
C LEU A 89 1.03 2.58 -7.40
N PRO A 90 0.13 2.06 -6.55
CA PRO A 90 -1.21 1.66 -6.99
C PRO A 90 -1.94 2.83 -7.67
N GLN A 91 -2.40 2.60 -8.89
CA GLN A 91 -3.18 3.58 -9.67
C GLN A 91 -4.62 3.69 -9.15
N ASP A 92 -5.18 2.58 -8.71
CA ASP A 92 -6.50 2.54 -8.07
C ASP A 92 -6.33 2.70 -6.55
N ARG A 93 -6.92 3.77 -6.00
CA ARG A 93 -6.96 4.09 -4.56
C ARG A 93 -8.39 4.19 -4.05
N SER A 94 -9.36 3.70 -4.82
CA SER A 94 -10.77 3.74 -4.43
C SER A 94 -10.97 2.93 -3.14
N GLN A 95 -11.75 3.49 -2.21
CA GLN A 95 -12.20 2.76 -1.04
C GLN A 95 -13.31 1.81 -1.49
N ARG A 96 -12.99 0.52 -1.61
CA ARG A 96 -13.97 -0.49 -2.02
C ARG A 96 -14.92 -0.81 -0.87
N SER A 97 -16.19 -1.03 -1.21
CA SER A 97 -17.18 -1.47 -0.24
C SER A 97 -16.87 -2.89 0.22
N SER A 98 -17.27 -3.25 1.44
CA SER A 98 -17.15 -4.62 1.97
C SER A 98 -18.00 -5.64 1.21
N GLU A 99 -18.95 -5.19 0.40
CA GLU A 99 -19.81 -6.03 -0.44
C GLU A 99 -19.16 -6.39 -1.79
N ASP A 100 -18.14 -5.63 -2.21
CA ASP A 100 -17.44 -5.85 -3.46
C ASP A 100 -16.42 -6.97 -3.35
N TYR A 101 -16.90 -8.21 -3.34
CA TYR A 101 -16.05 -9.37 -3.59
C TYR A 101 -15.54 -9.42 -5.05
N ASP A 102 -15.77 -8.41 -5.89
CA ASP A 102 -15.24 -8.36 -7.26
C ASP A 102 -13.75 -7.98 -7.27
N PHE A 103 -12.94 -8.92 -6.83
CA PHE A 103 -11.51 -8.88 -7.06
C PHE A 103 -11.23 -9.20 -8.53
N LYS A 104 -10.35 -8.42 -9.14
CA LYS A 104 -9.82 -8.71 -10.47
C LYS A 104 -9.11 -10.07 -10.41
N THR A 105 -9.73 -11.08 -11.02
CA THR A 105 -9.16 -12.42 -11.08
C THR A 105 -8.06 -12.47 -12.12
N TYR A 106 -6.93 -13.05 -11.74
CA TYR A 106 -5.84 -13.37 -12.66
C TYR A 106 -6.09 -14.77 -13.24
N GLU A 107 -5.55 -15.03 -14.41
CA GLU A 107 -5.63 -16.37 -15.00
C GLU A 107 -5.06 -17.42 -14.03
N GLY A 108 -5.74 -18.57 -13.90
CA GLY A 108 -5.38 -19.61 -12.94
C GLY A 108 -5.85 -19.39 -11.50
N LYS A 109 -6.55 -18.29 -11.20
CA LYS A 109 -7.16 -18.03 -9.89
C LYS A 109 -8.66 -17.79 -10.03
N CYS A 110 -9.45 -18.33 -9.09
CA CYS A 110 -10.88 -18.08 -9.00
C CYS A 110 -11.24 -17.17 -7.83
N ASN A 111 -12.28 -16.38 -8.02
CA ASN A 111 -12.97 -15.65 -6.95
C ASN A 111 -14.09 -16.52 -6.34
N ILE A 112 -14.46 -16.26 -5.08
CA ILE A 112 -15.57 -16.92 -4.38
C ILE A 112 -16.87 -16.91 -5.19
N LYS A 113 -17.22 -15.77 -5.82
CA LYS A 113 -18.40 -15.69 -6.69
C LYS A 113 -18.35 -16.68 -7.84
N GLN A 114 -17.19 -16.82 -8.48
CA GLN A 114 -16.99 -17.78 -9.58
C GLN A 114 -17.07 -19.22 -9.07
N VAL A 115 -16.50 -19.49 -7.88
CA VAL A 115 -16.58 -20.81 -7.23
C VAL A 115 -18.04 -21.19 -6.97
N ILE A 116 -18.80 -20.31 -6.34
CA ILE A 116 -20.24 -20.55 -6.10
C ILE A 116 -20.99 -20.76 -7.42
N HIS A 117 -20.66 -19.97 -8.45
CA HIS A 117 -21.29 -20.09 -9.75
C HIS A 117 -21.06 -21.46 -10.41
N PHE A 118 -19.81 -21.89 -10.61
CA PHE A 118 -19.55 -23.17 -11.27
C PHE A 118 -19.97 -24.36 -10.40
N MET A 119 -19.93 -24.25 -9.07
CA MET A 119 -20.47 -25.28 -8.18
C MET A 119 -21.97 -25.44 -8.38
N ASN A 120 -22.72 -24.35 -8.54
CA ASN A 120 -24.15 -24.42 -8.80
C ASN A 120 -24.44 -25.03 -10.18
N MET A 121 -23.70 -24.63 -11.21
CA MET A 121 -23.85 -25.19 -12.56
C MET A 121 -23.52 -26.69 -12.61
N HIS A 122 -22.48 -27.13 -11.89
CA HIS A 122 -22.14 -28.55 -11.76
C HIS A 122 -23.21 -29.32 -10.98
N TYR A 123 -23.82 -28.71 -9.96
CA TYR A 123 -24.92 -29.33 -9.21
C TYR A 123 -26.17 -29.53 -10.09
N GLU A 124 -26.55 -28.52 -10.88
CA GLU A 124 -27.70 -28.60 -11.78
C GLU A 124 -27.47 -29.60 -12.93
N ASN A 125 -26.30 -29.54 -13.58
CA ASN A 125 -26.00 -30.36 -14.76
C ASN A 125 -24.57 -30.93 -14.73
N PRO A 126 -24.30 -32.02 -13.98
CA PRO A 126 -22.97 -32.60 -13.83
C PRO A 126 -22.35 -33.10 -15.15
N ARG A 127 -23.19 -33.55 -16.10
CA ARG A 127 -22.73 -34.06 -17.40
C ARG A 127 -22.22 -32.95 -18.30
N GLU A 128 -22.90 -31.81 -18.29
CA GLU A 128 -22.53 -30.67 -19.12
C GLU A 128 -21.35 -29.93 -18.50
N TYR A 129 -21.38 -29.70 -17.19
CA TYR A 129 -20.33 -29.00 -16.45
C TYR A 129 -19.40 -29.98 -15.76
N SER A 130 -18.75 -30.84 -16.55
CA SER A 130 -17.71 -31.74 -16.03
C SER A 130 -16.49 -30.94 -15.53
N VAL A 131 -15.73 -31.53 -14.60
CA VAL A 131 -14.46 -31.02 -14.06
C VAL A 131 -13.55 -30.48 -15.17
N GLU A 132 -13.45 -31.21 -16.28
CA GLU A 132 -12.58 -30.83 -17.40
C GLU A 132 -13.06 -29.55 -18.09
N LYS A 133 -14.37 -29.40 -18.26
CA LYS A 133 -14.97 -28.21 -18.90
C LYS A 133 -14.80 -26.98 -18.01
N ILE A 134 -14.99 -27.14 -16.70
CA ILE A 134 -14.79 -26.06 -15.72
C ILE A 134 -13.31 -25.65 -15.69
N SER A 135 -12.40 -26.63 -15.71
CA SER A 135 -10.95 -26.38 -15.76
C SER A 135 -10.55 -25.58 -16.98
N LEU A 136 -11.06 -25.94 -18.17
CA LEU A 136 -10.80 -25.22 -19.41
C LEU A 136 -11.40 -23.81 -19.40
N GLN A 137 -12.62 -23.65 -18.89
CA GLN A 137 -13.32 -22.37 -18.87
C GLN A 137 -12.64 -21.33 -17.96
N TYR A 138 -12.18 -21.76 -16.78
CA TYR A 138 -11.56 -20.88 -15.79
C TYR A 138 -10.03 -20.90 -15.80
N LYS A 139 -9.41 -21.74 -16.65
CA LYS A 139 -7.96 -21.98 -16.74
C LYS A 139 -7.35 -22.42 -15.39
N ILE A 140 -8.07 -23.21 -14.61
CA ILE A 140 -7.66 -23.71 -13.28
C ILE A 140 -7.27 -25.18 -13.40
N ASP A 141 -6.30 -25.62 -12.60
CA ASP A 141 -5.87 -27.02 -12.57
C ASP A 141 -7.03 -27.97 -12.20
N LYS A 142 -7.10 -29.10 -12.89
CA LYS A 142 -8.18 -30.11 -12.73
C LYS A 142 -8.23 -30.61 -11.30
N GLN A 143 -7.08 -30.89 -10.70
CA GLN A 143 -6.99 -31.41 -9.33
C GLN A 143 -7.59 -30.45 -8.30
N ILE A 144 -7.44 -29.13 -8.51
CA ILE A 144 -8.01 -28.12 -7.61
C ILE A 144 -9.54 -28.12 -7.72
N ILE A 145 -10.08 -28.21 -8.93
CA ILE A 145 -11.53 -28.23 -9.15
C ILE A 145 -12.15 -29.52 -8.59
N GLU A 146 -11.51 -30.67 -8.77
CA GLU A 146 -11.95 -31.94 -8.16
C GLU A 146 -12.03 -31.84 -6.64
N ASN A 147 -10.99 -31.28 -6.00
CA ASN A 147 -10.99 -31.05 -4.57
C ASN A 147 -12.11 -30.08 -4.15
N ILE A 148 -12.33 -29.00 -4.89
CA ILE A 148 -13.40 -28.03 -4.58
C ILE A 148 -14.76 -28.72 -4.62
N LEU A 149 -15.05 -29.46 -5.69
CA LEU A 149 -16.35 -30.15 -5.86
C LEU A 149 -16.55 -31.30 -4.87
N THR A 150 -15.47 -31.92 -4.39
CA THR A 150 -15.53 -33.02 -3.42
C THR A 150 -15.76 -32.50 -2.00
N TYR A 151 -15.03 -31.46 -1.59
CA TYR A 151 -15.03 -30.98 -0.20
C TYR A 151 -16.03 -29.87 0.09
N PHE A 152 -16.48 -29.12 -0.92
CA PHE A 152 -17.41 -28.02 -0.73
C PHE A 152 -18.78 -28.36 -1.32
N LYS A 153 -19.84 -28.05 -0.56
CA LYS A 153 -21.23 -28.20 -0.98
C LYS A 153 -21.98 -26.89 -0.75
N ILE A 154 -22.85 -26.55 -1.70
CA ILE A 154 -23.76 -25.42 -1.55
C ILE A 154 -24.88 -25.84 -0.59
N LEU A 155 -25.12 -25.03 0.44
CA LEU A 155 -26.24 -25.24 1.34
C LEU A 155 -27.53 -24.80 0.65
N HIS A 156 -28.47 -25.73 0.48
CA HIS A 156 -29.81 -25.41 0.02
C HIS A 156 -30.70 -25.14 1.23
N CYS A 157 -31.18 -23.90 1.37
CA CYS A 157 -32.27 -23.60 2.30
C CYS A 157 -33.57 -24.13 1.71
N VAL A 158 -34.04 -25.27 2.22
CA VAL A 158 -35.43 -25.68 2.03
C VAL A 158 -36.27 -24.82 2.95
N ALA A 159 -36.86 -23.76 2.41
CA ALA A 159 -37.84 -23.00 3.15
C ALA A 159 -39.13 -23.82 3.22
N ASP A 160 -39.46 -24.32 4.41
CA ASP A 160 -40.78 -24.91 4.66
C ASP A 160 -41.84 -23.84 4.32
N ALA A 161 -42.78 -24.18 3.45
CA ALA A 161 -43.83 -23.27 3.00
C ALA A 161 -44.65 -22.66 4.15
N GLU A 162 -44.66 -23.30 5.32
CA GLU A 162 -45.28 -22.82 6.55
C GLU A 162 -44.51 -21.64 7.19
N GLN A 163 -43.18 -21.63 7.11
CA GLN A 163 -42.33 -20.59 7.71
C GLN A 163 -42.38 -19.27 6.91
N LEU A 164 -42.61 -19.33 5.60
CA LEU A 164 -42.78 -18.14 4.77
C LEU A 164 -44.11 -17.41 5.07
N LYS A 165 -45.19 -18.15 5.30
CA LYS A 165 -46.50 -17.58 5.68
C LYS A 165 -46.48 -16.89 7.06
N LEU A 166 -45.64 -17.37 7.98
CA LEU A 166 -45.53 -16.82 9.33
C LEU A 166 -44.78 -15.47 9.37
N ASN A 167 -43.89 -15.24 8.39
CA ASN A 167 -43.13 -13.99 8.28
C ASN A 167 -43.90 -12.88 7.56
N ASP A 168 -44.79 -13.21 6.63
CA ASP A 168 -45.68 -12.22 6.00
C ASP A 168 -46.77 -11.72 6.95
N GLY A 169 -47.20 -12.53 7.92
CA GLY A 169 -48.18 -12.14 8.94
C GLY A 169 -47.64 -11.24 10.07
N LYS A 170 -46.31 -11.10 10.21
CA LYS A 170 -45.66 -10.28 11.25
C LYS A 170 -45.20 -8.91 10.77
N LYS A 171 -45.44 -8.56 9.51
CA LYS A 171 -45.30 -7.18 9.01
C LYS A 171 -46.57 -6.37 9.35
N LYS A 172 -46.69 -5.94 10.60
CA LYS A 172 -47.55 -4.82 11.02
C LYS A 172 -46.78 -3.96 12.01
#